data_AF-A0A1V1TK57-F1
#
_entry.id   AF-A0A1V1TK57-F1
#
_cell.length_a   1.000
_cell.length_b   1.000
_cell.length_c   1.000
_cell.angle_alpha   90.00
_cell.angle_beta   90.00
_cell.angle_gamma   90.00
#
_symmetry.space_group_name_H-M   'P 1'
#
loop_
_entity.id
_entity.type
_entity.pdbx_description
1 polymer ?
#
loop_
_entity_poly.entity_id
_entity_poly.type
_entity_poly.pdbx_seq_one_letter_code
_entity_poly.pdbx_strand_id
1 'polypeptide(L)'
;MGMLLLAYMTNVSSNIVHPRAWISMQYAVVNIASTIFVSSGTTNVIIASAFNIGFAQYTANTIVPVLATSLVLFPWLLYFVFANESLIPISIATHPLSAEERALEPPNPVLDKLSAGIGIILMIATLVVLIVLSVVTLNNNKNIPVFWVTLPAAFLMLVWDIFSSWYWRKEIREIARRNREPAPRLKSEQEAAQMAQRITSLSSDAERDISNECQTRIGTGLQDTKIAGMKPGYRQTCGIRASCSTEDKKSSTLDREKQHTGELDNIEEAVLSHLGSPSIKIPELDHHLTQPEPPKIKGNGESCISTIKRWLPESFLTTMFILARLPYTVVPFAIPMFVLVQALVEKGWVVLLARGWSIWVVKTGTVGAIGGMGFLSVILSNFAGTNIGATVLLCRVLQTWQKMHPSSVSLDQSPDSISDRTWWGAVYALALGVNYGAFSISFGASLAGLSWREDLAKNHLHVRGYEFAKVNLPIIAAAMSVGCAVLVGQVYITR
;
A
#
# COMPACT_ATOMS: atom_id res chain seq x y z
N MET A 1 5.77 5.17 3.51
CA MET A 1 5.11 5.76 4.69
C MET A 1 3.98 6.74 4.33
N GLY A 2 4.08 7.49 3.20
CA GLY A 2 3.02 8.44 2.80
C GLY A 2 1.67 7.86 2.33
N MET A 3 1.64 6.64 1.79
CA MET A 3 0.42 6.03 1.24
C MET A 3 -0.63 5.71 2.31
N LEU A 4 -0.20 5.28 3.51
CA LEU A 4 -1.10 4.94 4.62
C LEU A 4 -1.83 6.17 5.16
N LEU A 5 -1.10 7.28 5.32
CA LEU A 5 -1.69 8.56 5.72
C LEU A 5 -2.69 9.03 4.66
N LEU A 6 -2.34 8.89 3.38
CA LEU A 6 -3.19 9.34 2.29
C LEU A 6 -4.46 8.49 2.17
N ALA A 7 -4.33 7.16 2.25
CA ALA A 7 -5.46 6.23 2.28
C ALA A 7 -6.38 6.51 3.49
N TYR A 8 -5.80 6.80 4.66
CA TYR A 8 -6.55 7.22 5.84
C TYR A 8 -7.30 8.53 5.59
N MET A 9 -6.62 9.57 5.11
CA MET A 9 -7.23 10.87 4.83
C MET A 9 -8.36 10.75 3.80
N THR A 10 -8.18 9.93 2.77
CA THR A 10 -9.23 9.70 1.76
C THR A 10 -10.43 8.94 2.32
N ASN A 11 -10.23 8.04 3.30
CA ASN A 11 -11.34 7.32 3.94
C ASN A 11 -12.13 8.19 4.94
N VAL A 12 -11.47 9.16 5.58
CA VAL A 12 -12.12 10.05 6.58
C VAL A 12 -12.79 11.26 5.92
N SER A 13 -12.47 11.53 4.64
CA SER A 13 -12.99 12.68 3.89
C SER A 13 -14.30 12.36 3.18
N SER A 14 -15.32 13.19 3.41
CA SER A 14 -16.65 13.06 2.81
C SER A 14 -16.74 13.58 1.37
N ASN A 15 -15.82 14.46 0.95
CA ASN A 15 -15.86 15.16 -0.33
C ASN A 15 -14.78 14.72 -1.34
N ILE A 16 -13.98 13.69 -1.03
CA ILE A 16 -13.03 13.08 -1.97
C ILE A 16 -13.68 11.82 -2.56
N VAL A 17 -14.26 11.94 -3.75
CA VAL A 17 -14.99 10.83 -4.41
C VAL A 17 -14.04 9.76 -4.95
N HIS A 18 -12.88 10.18 -5.49
CA HIS A 18 -11.88 9.27 -6.04
C HIS A 18 -10.46 9.64 -5.59
N PRO A 19 -9.78 8.78 -4.79
CA PRO A 19 -8.44 9.08 -4.28
C PRO A 19 -7.33 8.98 -5.36
N ARG A 20 -7.71 8.64 -6.59
CA ARG A 20 -6.79 8.36 -7.71
C ARG A 20 -5.81 9.51 -7.96
N ALA A 21 -6.27 10.76 -7.95
CA ALA A 21 -5.43 11.92 -8.20
C ALA A 21 -4.31 12.08 -7.17
N TRP A 22 -4.69 11.99 -5.89
CA TRP A 22 -3.77 12.09 -4.76
C TRP A 22 -2.73 10.97 -4.77
N ILE A 23 -3.17 9.74 -5.00
CA ILE A 23 -2.31 8.56 -4.98
C ILE A 23 -1.34 8.60 -6.17
N SER A 24 -1.81 8.95 -7.37
CA SER A 24 -0.96 9.13 -8.56
C SER A 24 0.04 10.28 -8.39
N MET A 25 -0.39 11.43 -7.85
CA MET A 25 0.48 12.57 -7.60
C MET A 25 1.57 12.25 -6.57
N GLN A 26 1.21 11.60 -5.45
CA GLN A 26 2.19 11.17 -4.46
C GLN A 26 3.22 10.24 -5.09
N TYR A 27 2.77 9.27 -5.88
CA TYR A 27 3.68 8.34 -6.54
C TYR A 27 4.62 9.03 -7.53
N ALA A 28 4.12 9.94 -8.37
CA ALA A 28 4.95 10.71 -9.30
C ALA A 28 5.96 11.61 -8.55
N VAL A 29 5.50 12.40 -7.59
CA VAL A 29 6.33 13.37 -6.84
C VAL A 29 7.43 12.66 -6.05
N VAL A 30 7.15 11.52 -5.40
CA VAL A 30 8.17 10.78 -4.63
C VAL A 30 9.27 10.24 -5.55
N ASN A 31 8.93 9.71 -6.73
CA ASN A 31 9.91 9.22 -7.69
C ASN A 31 10.70 10.36 -8.38
N ILE A 32 10.07 11.52 -8.58
CA ILE A 32 10.79 12.72 -9.06
C ILE A 32 11.80 13.18 -8.02
N ALA A 33 11.35 13.35 -6.76
CA ALA A 33 12.17 13.81 -5.65
C ALA A 33 13.30 12.84 -5.31
N SER A 34 13.08 11.53 -5.47
CA SER A 34 14.13 10.52 -5.20
C SER A 34 15.35 10.67 -6.11
N THR A 35 15.28 11.42 -7.20
CA THR A 35 16.42 11.65 -8.09
C THR A 35 17.50 12.56 -7.48
N ILE A 36 17.17 13.31 -6.42
CA ILE A 36 18.09 14.30 -5.84
C ILE A 36 19.27 13.61 -5.15
N PHE A 37 19.02 12.61 -4.30
CA PHE A 37 20.08 11.99 -3.50
C PHE A 37 20.47 10.60 -4.00
N VAL A 38 21.78 10.32 -3.94
CA VAL A 38 22.32 9.00 -4.28
C VAL A 38 21.70 7.89 -3.41
N SER A 39 21.44 8.18 -2.13
CA SER A 39 20.88 7.22 -1.17
C SER A 39 19.37 7.01 -1.29
N SER A 40 18.65 7.83 -2.07
CA SER A 40 17.19 7.76 -2.17
C SER A 40 16.66 6.56 -2.96
N GLY A 41 17.49 5.93 -3.78
CA GLY A 41 17.08 4.78 -4.59
C GLY A 41 18.25 3.94 -5.11
N THR A 42 17.99 2.64 -5.32
CA THR A 42 18.99 1.69 -5.81
C THR A 42 19.57 2.10 -7.17
N THR A 43 18.75 2.66 -8.06
CA THR A 43 19.19 3.16 -9.37
C THR A 43 20.25 4.25 -9.24
N ASN A 44 20.09 5.19 -8.31
CA ASN A 44 21.04 6.28 -8.10
C ASN A 44 22.38 5.76 -7.55
N VAL A 45 22.33 4.80 -6.62
CA VAL A 45 23.54 4.12 -6.12
C VAL A 45 24.27 3.41 -7.26
N ILE A 46 23.55 2.71 -8.15
CA ILE A 46 24.14 2.03 -9.31
C ILE A 46 24.82 3.04 -10.24
N ILE A 47 24.17 4.16 -10.56
CA ILE A 47 24.72 5.21 -11.43
C ILE A 47 25.97 5.83 -10.77
N ALA A 48 25.86 6.25 -9.51
CA ALA A 48 26.97 6.84 -8.77
C ALA A 48 28.17 5.89 -8.67
N SER A 49 27.92 4.60 -8.46
CA SER A 49 28.97 3.57 -8.45
C SER A 49 29.57 3.34 -9.84
N ALA A 50 28.74 3.23 -10.87
CA ALA A 50 29.17 2.93 -12.24
C ALA A 50 30.05 4.02 -12.85
N PHE A 51 29.79 5.29 -12.51
CA PHE A 51 30.53 6.45 -13.02
C PHE A 51 31.42 7.10 -11.97
N ASN A 52 31.55 6.48 -10.79
CA ASN A 52 32.35 6.97 -9.67
C ASN A 52 32.03 8.44 -9.31
N ILE A 53 30.75 8.75 -9.11
CA ILE A 53 30.25 10.11 -8.80
C ILE A 53 30.05 10.24 -7.28
N GLY A 54 30.62 11.29 -6.68
CA GLY A 54 30.41 11.60 -5.26
C GLY A 54 28.99 12.08 -4.95
N PHE A 55 28.58 12.00 -3.68
CA PHE A 55 27.23 12.38 -3.24
C PHE A 55 26.87 13.83 -3.59
N ALA A 56 27.75 14.80 -3.29
CA ALA A 56 27.49 16.21 -3.55
C ALA A 56 27.50 16.51 -5.05
N GLN A 57 28.42 15.92 -5.81
CA GLN A 57 28.49 16.10 -7.26
C GLN A 57 27.24 15.56 -7.94
N TYR A 58 26.75 14.39 -7.55
CA TYR A 58 25.49 13.85 -8.06
C TYR A 58 24.33 14.81 -7.76
N THR A 59 24.17 15.17 -6.48
CA THR A 59 23.08 16.03 -6.00
C THR A 59 23.09 17.40 -6.70
N ALA A 60 24.26 18.04 -6.81
CA ALA A 60 24.39 19.35 -7.46
C ALA A 60 23.95 19.33 -8.93
N ASN A 61 24.12 18.19 -9.61
CA ASN A 61 23.77 18.07 -11.03
C ASN A 61 22.33 17.60 -11.27
N THR A 62 21.67 16.98 -10.29
CA THR A 62 20.28 16.52 -10.43
C THR A 62 19.25 17.42 -9.73
N ILE A 63 19.66 18.22 -8.73
CA ILE A 63 18.74 19.03 -7.94
C ILE A 63 18.03 20.11 -8.76
N VAL A 64 18.76 20.83 -9.64
CA VAL A 64 18.18 21.94 -10.42
C VAL A 64 17.10 21.44 -11.40
N PRO A 65 17.34 20.39 -12.22
CA PRO A 65 16.31 19.85 -13.10
C PRO A 65 15.11 19.30 -12.32
N VAL A 66 15.32 18.68 -11.16
CA VAL A 66 14.23 18.13 -10.32
C VAL A 66 13.38 19.23 -9.71
N LEU A 67 13.97 20.29 -9.16
CA LEU A 67 13.23 21.41 -8.59
C LEU A 67 12.45 22.16 -9.65
N ALA A 68 13.06 22.43 -10.81
CA ALA A 68 12.37 23.06 -11.93
C ALA A 68 11.22 22.18 -12.45
N THR A 69 11.45 20.87 -12.57
CA THR A 69 10.39 19.92 -12.92
C THR A 69 9.26 19.96 -11.90
N SER A 70 9.56 19.95 -10.61
CA SER A 70 8.54 19.99 -9.56
C SER A 70 7.73 21.28 -9.59
N LEU A 71 8.38 22.42 -9.83
CA LEU A 71 7.76 23.74 -9.91
C LEU A 71 6.82 23.89 -11.12
N VAL A 72 7.18 23.31 -12.27
CA VAL A 72 6.33 23.32 -13.48
C VAL A 72 5.26 22.24 -13.43
N LEU A 73 5.59 21.06 -12.88
CA LEU A 73 4.68 19.93 -12.83
C LEU A 73 3.54 20.16 -11.83
N PHE A 74 3.78 20.89 -10.74
CA PHE A 74 2.74 21.21 -9.76
C PHE A 74 1.51 21.91 -10.39
N PRO A 75 1.63 23.07 -11.07
CA PRO A 75 0.48 23.68 -11.75
C PRO A 75 -0.02 22.82 -12.92
N TRP A 76 0.85 22.08 -13.62
CA TRP A 76 0.41 21.17 -14.68
C TRP A 76 -0.54 20.08 -14.16
N LEU A 77 -0.22 19.49 -13.01
CA LEU A 77 -1.06 18.48 -12.37
C LEU A 77 -2.40 19.06 -11.92
N LEU A 78 -2.39 20.25 -11.31
CA LEU A 78 -3.62 20.88 -10.81
C LEU A 78 -4.55 21.34 -11.94
N TYR A 79 -4.02 21.97 -12.98
CA TYR A 79 -4.85 22.65 -13.98
C TYR A 79 -5.11 21.84 -15.25
N PHE A 80 -4.32 20.80 -15.54
CA PHE A 80 -4.49 20.00 -16.77
C PHE A 80 -4.83 18.54 -16.47
N VAL A 81 -4.09 17.86 -15.58
CA VAL A 81 -4.29 16.42 -15.34
C VAL A 81 -5.45 16.17 -14.36
N PHE A 82 -5.53 16.95 -13.29
CA PHE A 82 -6.51 16.82 -12.21
C PHE A 82 -7.36 18.09 -12.06
N ALA A 83 -7.72 18.73 -13.18
CA ALA A 83 -8.48 19.98 -13.23
C ALA A 83 -9.88 19.91 -12.60
N ASN A 84 -10.38 18.72 -12.30
CA ASN A 84 -11.71 18.53 -11.75
C ASN A 84 -11.71 18.68 -10.22
N GLU A 85 -12.53 19.59 -9.69
CA GLU A 85 -12.69 19.86 -8.25
C GLU A 85 -13.10 18.62 -7.44
N SER A 86 -13.72 17.61 -8.06
CA SER A 86 -14.07 16.35 -7.39
C SER A 86 -12.85 15.47 -7.08
N LEU A 87 -11.69 15.75 -7.68
CA LEU A 87 -10.45 15.00 -7.49
C LEU A 87 -9.54 15.67 -6.44
N ILE A 88 -9.47 17.00 -6.45
CA ILE A 88 -8.68 17.80 -5.50
C ILE A 88 -9.55 18.97 -5.01
N PRO A 89 -10.30 18.79 -3.90
CA PRO A 89 -11.15 19.85 -3.37
C PRO A 89 -10.32 20.92 -2.65
N ILE A 90 -10.81 22.17 -2.66
CA ILE A 90 -10.16 23.33 -2.02
C ILE A 90 -10.12 23.17 -0.48
N SER A 91 -11.09 22.47 0.10
CA SER A 91 -11.17 22.18 1.53
C SER A 91 -11.55 20.71 1.74
N ILE A 92 -10.99 20.07 2.76
CA ILE A 92 -11.27 18.66 3.09
C ILE A 92 -12.36 18.65 4.17
N ALA A 93 -13.53 18.11 3.86
CA ALA A 93 -14.63 17.95 4.81
C ALA A 93 -14.58 16.55 5.42
N THR A 94 -14.35 16.43 6.72
CA THR A 94 -14.31 15.14 7.41
C THR A 94 -15.72 14.66 7.78
N HIS A 95 -15.92 13.34 7.85
CA HIS A 95 -17.15 12.80 8.41
C HIS A 95 -17.32 13.25 9.87
N PRO A 96 -18.52 13.70 10.29
CA PRO A 96 -18.76 14.07 11.68
C PRO A 96 -18.64 12.82 12.55
N LEU A 97 -17.67 12.83 13.46
CA LEU A 97 -17.53 11.77 14.47
C LEU A 97 -18.78 11.68 15.33
N SER A 98 -19.27 10.47 15.57
CA SER A 98 -20.39 10.23 16.48
C SER A 98 -20.02 10.68 17.91
N ALA A 99 -21.02 11.03 18.73
CA ALA A 99 -20.79 11.48 20.11
C ALA A 99 -19.95 10.47 20.92
N GLU A 100 -20.11 9.20 20.58
CA GLU A 100 -19.41 8.09 21.18
C GLU A 100 -17.94 8.02 20.70
N GLU A 101 -17.65 8.29 19.42
CA GLU A 101 -16.27 8.30 18.87
C GLU A 101 -15.42 9.46 19.38
N ARG A 102 -16.06 10.60 19.69
CA ARG A 102 -15.41 11.73 20.36
C ARG A 102 -15.02 11.43 21.80
N ALA A 103 -15.71 10.49 22.45
CA ALA A 103 -15.44 10.07 23.81
C ALA A 103 -14.35 8.98 23.91
N LEU A 104 -14.00 8.35 22.78
CA LEU A 104 -12.87 7.42 22.74
C LEU A 104 -11.57 8.22 22.76
N GLU A 105 -10.70 7.91 23.71
CA GLU A 105 -9.32 8.37 23.63
C GLU A 105 -8.70 7.83 22.33
N PRO A 106 -8.05 8.67 21.51
CA PRO A 106 -7.37 8.19 20.33
C PRO A 106 -6.37 7.12 20.77
N PRO A 107 -6.29 5.97 20.07
CA PRO A 107 -5.29 4.97 20.39
C PRO A 107 -3.95 5.69 20.34
N ASN A 108 -3.31 5.90 21.49
CA ASN A 108 -2.05 6.59 21.57
C ASN A 108 -1.08 5.73 20.76
N PRO A 109 -0.78 6.10 19.50
CA PRO A 109 0.20 5.35 18.77
C PRO A 109 1.45 5.55 19.60
N VAL A 110 2.10 4.47 20.01
CA VAL A 110 3.38 4.53 20.71
C VAL A 110 4.38 5.12 19.72
N LEU A 111 4.27 6.42 19.49
CA LEU A 111 5.23 7.22 18.79
C LEU A 111 6.30 7.40 19.84
N ASP A 112 7.27 6.51 19.80
CA ASP A 112 8.48 6.62 20.58
C ASP A 112 9.17 7.93 20.16
N LYS A 113 8.75 9.04 20.79
CA LYS A 113 9.23 10.39 20.51
C LYS A 113 10.74 10.46 20.68
N LEU A 114 11.28 9.65 21.59
CA LEU A 114 12.71 9.55 21.86
C LEU A 114 13.43 8.88 20.69
N SER A 115 13.03 7.67 20.30
CA SER A 115 13.65 6.98 19.16
C SER A 115 13.44 7.71 17.84
N ALA A 116 12.28 8.37 17.65
CA ALA A 116 12.05 9.25 16.52
C ALA A 116 13.01 10.45 16.51
N GLY A 117 13.20 11.10 17.67
CA GLY A 117 14.15 12.20 17.82
C GLY A 117 15.59 11.79 17.51
N ILE A 118 16.02 10.64 18.03
CA ILE A 118 17.35 10.06 17.76
C ILE A 118 17.51 9.73 16.28
N GLY A 119 16.50 9.12 15.66
CA GLY A 119 16.50 8.84 14.22
C GLY A 119 16.62 10.10 13.37
N ILE A 120 15.92 11.18 13.73
CA ILE A 120 16.02 12.47 13.04
C ILE A 120 17.42 13.08 13.18
N ILE A 121 17.96 13.13 14.40
CA ILE A 121 19.30 13.66 14.66
C ILE A 121 20.35 12.86 13.88
N LEU A 122 20.27 11.53 13.93
CA LEU A 122 21.21 10.65 13.24
C LEU A 122 21.11 10.80 11.71
N MET A 123 19.89 10.93 11.17
CA MET A 123 19.68 11.17 9.74
C MET A 123 20.28 12.52 9.30
N ILE A 124 20.04 13.61 10.06
CA ILE A 124 20.61 14.92 9.78
C ILE A 124 22.14 14.86 9.84
N ALA A 125 22.70 14.27 10.89
CA ALA A 125 24.14 14.10 11.04
C ALA A 125 24.74 13.30 9.87
N THR A 126 24.08 12.21 9.46
CA THR A 126 24.50 11.38 8.32
C THR A 126 24.51 12.19 7.01
N LEU A 127 23.48 13.00 6.77
CA LEU A 127 23.42 13.87 5.58
C LEU A 127 24.53 14.94 5.60
N VAL A 128 24.78 15.56 6.75
CA VAL A 128 25.87 16.54 6.91
C VAL A 128 27.22 15.87 6.65
N VAL A 129 27.47 14.68 7.21
CA VAL A 129 28.72 13.93 6.98
C VAL A 129 28.86 13.55 5.51
N LEU A 130 27.79 13.11 4.83
CA LEU A 130 27.83 12.81 3.40
C LEU A 130 28.23 14.04 2.56
N ILE A 131 27.68 15.21 2.89
CA ILE A 131 28.03 16.47 2.21
C ILE A 131 29.48 16.85 2.48
N VAL A 132 29.88 16.92 3.75
CA VAL A 132 31.25 17.31 4.16
C VAL A 132 32.28 16.37 3.57
N LEU A 133 32.08 15.06 3.70
CA LEU A 133 32.99 14.06 3.17
C LEU A 133 33.07 14.13 1.65
N SER A 134 31.94 14.36 0.98
CA SER A 134 31.94 14.55 -0.48
C SER A 134 32.74 15.79 -0.89
N VAL A 135 32.69 16.88 -0.13
CA VAL A 135 33.49 18.09 -0.43
C VAL A 135 34.98 17.84 -0.19
N VAL A 136 35.34 17.19 0.92
CA VAL A 136 36.73 16.87 1.25
C VAL A 136 37.36 15.90 0.25
N THR A 137 36.57 14.94 -0.23
CA THR A 137 37.02 13.92 -1.18
C THR A 137 37.18 14.44 -2.61
N LEU A 138 36.35 15.41 -3.01
CA LEU A 138 36.52 16.13 -4.29
C LEU A 138 37.93 16.72 -4.41
N ASN A 139 38.45 17.31 -3.33
CA ASN A 139 39.78 17.92 -3.31
C ASN A 139 40.93 16.90 -3.37
N ASN A 140 40.68 15.63 -3.04
CA ASN A 140 41.69 14.57 -2.95
C ASN A 140 41.55 13.51 -4.04
N ASN A 141 40.65 13.70 -5.01
CA ASN A 141 40.36 12.78 -6.12
C ASN A 141 40.01 11.33 -5.67
N LYS A 142 39.53 11.17 -4.43
CA LYS A 142 39.18 9.86 -3.85
C LYS A 142 37.69 9.81 -3.53
N ASN A 143 36.88 9.23 -4.39
CA ASN A 143 35.44 9.11 -4.12
C ASN A 143 35.16 8.00 -3.11
N ILE A 144 34.54 8.36 -1.99
CA ILE A 144 34.13 7.41 -0.96
C ILE A 144 32.68 6.98 -1.26
N PRO A 145 32.43 5.67 -1.45
CA PRO A 145 31.06 5.16 -1.60
C PRO A 145 30.16 5.57 -0.44
N VAL A 146 28.94 6.01 -0.76
CA VAL A 146 27.94 6.51 0.21
C VAL A 146 27.66 5.53 1.35
N PHE A 147 27.73 4.22 1.07
CA PHE A 147 27.45 3.18 2.06
C PHE A 147 28.43 3.18 3.26
N TRP A 148 29.66 3.67 3.09
CA TRP A 148 30.62 3.77 4.20
C TRP A 148 30.17 4.72 5.31
N VAL A 149 29.29 5.68 4.98
CA VAL A 149 28.73 6.61 5.95
C VAL A 149 27.36 6.13 6.42
N THR A 150 26.52 5.64 5.51
CA THR A 150 25.14 5.26 5.85
C THR A 150 25.05 3.94 6.61
N LEU A 151 25.96 2.98 6.37
CA LEU A 151 25.93 1.67 7.02
C LEU A 151 26.26 1.73 8.52
N PRO A 152 27.30 2.46 8.98
CA PRO A 152 27.51 2.69 10.41
C PRO A 152 26.35 3.40 11.09
N ALA A 153 25.77 4.42 10.44
CA ALA A 153 24.59 5.11 10.96
C ALA A 153 23.39 4.15 11.10
N ALA A 154 23.12 3.34 10.08
CA ALA A 154 22.06 2.34 10.13
C ALA A 154 22.31 1.30 11.24
N PHE A 155 23.57 0.90 11.45
CA PHE A 155 23.94 -0.01 12.54
C PHE A 155 23.72 0.61 13.92
N LEU A 156 24.09 1.88 14.12
CA LEU A 156 23.83 2.60 15.37
C LEU A 156 22.33 2.69 15.67
N MET A 157 21.51 3.00 14.66
CA MET A 157 20.06 3.01 14.81
C MET A 157 19.52 1.62 15.17
N LEU A 158 20.01 0.57 14.52
CA LEU A 158 19.61 -0.81 14.82
C LEU A 158 19.97 -1.22 16.25
N VAL A 159 21.17 -0.88 16.72
CA VAL A 159 21.60 -1.13 18.10
C VAL A 159 20.73 -0.37 19.08
N TRP A 160 20.41 0.90 18.79
CA TRP A 160 19.47 1.68 19.59
C TRP A 160 18.08 1.04 19.62
N ASP A 161 17.53 0.63 18.48
CA ASP A 161 16.20 0.00 18.40
C ASP A 161 16.13 -1.32 19.18
N ILE A 162 17.21 -2.12 19.15
CA ILE A 162 17.30 -3.36 19.92
C ILE A 162 17.40 -3.05 21.42
N PHE A 163 18.26 -2.10 21.80
CA PHE A 163 18.49 -1.73 23.20
C PHE A 163 17.26 -1.09 23.83
N SER A 164 16.65 -0.12 23.16
CA SER A 164 15.40 0.54 23.58
C SER A 164 14.29 -0.48 23.75
N SER A 165 14.10 -1.35 22.76
CA SER A 165 13.12 -2.45 22.84
C SER A 165 13.38 -3.36 24.03
N TRP A 166 14.63 -3.69 24.32
CA TRP A 166 14.99 -4.54 25.47
C TRP A 166 14.75 -3.87 26.83
N TYR A 167 15.11 -2.59 26.92
CA TYR A 167 15.00 -1.79 28.13
C TYR A 167 13.52 -1.53 28.49
N TRP A 168 12.72 -1.09 27.52
CA TRP A 168 11.28 -0.81 27.69
C TRP A 168 10.37 -2.02 27.42
N ARG A 169 10.92 -3.24 27.34
CA ARG A 169 10.17 -4.45 26.96
C ARG A 169 8.91 -4.71 27.78
N LYS A 170 8.92 -4.37 29.08
CA LYS A 170 7.76 -4.61 29.97
C LYS A 170 6.60 -3.70 29.59
N GLU A 171 6.88 -2.43 29.41
CA GLU A 171 5.92 -1.41 29.00
C GLU A 171 5.38 -1.68 27.58
N ILE A 172 6.26 -2.04 26.64
CA ILE A 172 5.87 -2.42 25.28
C ILE A 172 4.92 -3.63 25.29
N ARG A 173 5.19 -4.65 26.13
CA ARG A 173 4.31 -5.82 26.28
C ARG A 173 2.97 -5.50 26.92
N GLU A 174 2.92 -4.56 27.86
CA GLU A 174 1.67 -4.11 28.47
C GLU A 174 0.81 -3.37 27.45
N ILE A 175 1.42 -2.50 26.64
CA ILE A 175 0.73 -1.79 25.58
C ILE A 175 0.27 -2.76 24.48
N ALA A 176 1.10 -3.72 24.07
CA ALA A 176 0.72 -4.74 23.11
C ALA A 176 -0.44 -5.62 23.61
N ARG A 177 -0.52 -5.87 24.92
CA ARG A 177 -1.67 -6.54 25.54
C ARG A 177 -2.92 -5.65 25.51
N ARG A 178 -2.80 -4.38 25.92
CA ARG A 178 -3.91 -3.42 25.87
C ARG A 178 -4.49 -3.25 24.47
N ASN A 179 -3.64 -3.22 23.43
CA ASN A 179 -4.06 -3.11 22.03
C ASN A 179 -4.70 -4.40 21.46
N ARG A 180 -4.48 -5.57 22.10
CA ARG A 180 -5.15 -6.83 21.72
C ARG A 180 -6.51 -6.99 22.37
N GLU A 181 -6.79 -6.26 23.45
CA GLU A 181 -8.13 -6.25 24.01
C GLU A 181 -9.07 -5.51 23.04
N PRO A 182 -10.13 -6.16 22.54
CA PRO A 182 -11.06 -5.50 21.65
C PRO A 182 -11.66 -4.30 22.36
N ALA A 183 -11.73 -3.17 21.65
CA ALA A 183 -12.38 -1.97 22.14
C ALA A 183 -13.77 -2.34 22.71
N PRO A 184 -14.23 -1.68 23.78
CA PRO A 184 -15.49 -2.04 24.45
C PRO A 184 -16.69 -2.16 23.49
N ARG A 185 -16.69 -1.41 22.38
CA ARG A 185 -17.68 -1.56 21.29
C ARG A 185 -17.65 -2.89 20.54
N LEU A 186 -16.47 -3.38 20.20
CA LEU A 186 -16.34 -4.68 19.53
C LEU A 186 -16.80 -5.80 20.46
N LYS A 187 -16.58 -5.66 21.78
CA LYS A 187 -17.13 -6.58 22.78
C LYS A 187 -18.64 -6.49 22.82
N SER A 188 -19.23 -5.30 22.93
CA SER A 188 -20.69 -5.14 22.98
C SER A 188 -21.39 -5.55 21.68
N GLU A 189 -20.80 -5.30 20.51
CA GLU A 189 -21.32 -5.75 19.22
C GLU A 189 -21.21 -7.27 19.06
N GLN A 190 -20.11 -7.88 19.50
CA GLN A 190 -19.96 -9.33 19.50
C GLN A 190 -20.92 -10.00 20.48
N GLU A 191 -21.11 -9.42 21.66
CA GLU A 191 -22.07 -9.89 22.66
C GLU A 191 -23.51 -9.76 22.16
N ALA A 192 -23.86 -8.62 21.54
CA ALA A 192 -25.17 -8.42 20.92
C ALA A 192 -25.41 -9.36 19.73
N ALA A 193 -24.41 -9.58 18.88
CA ALA A 193 -24.49 -10.50 17.74
C ALA A 193 -24.59 -11.96 18.20
N GLN A 194 -23.84 -12.36 19.24
CA GLN A 194 -23.95 -13.68 19.85
C GLN A 194 -25.32 -13.88 20.50
N MET A 195 -25.84 -12.86 21.19
CA MET A 195 -27.17 -12.90 21.78
C MET A 195 -28.27 -13.03 20.71
N ALA A 196 -28.18 -12.27 19.62
CA ALA A 196 -29.10 -12.36 18.49
C ALA A 196 -29.07 -13.75 17.81
N GLN A 197 -27.88 -14.33 17.63
CA GLN A 197 -27.75 -15.70 17.12
C GLN A 197 -28.37 -16.73 18.06
N ARG A 198 -28.19 -16.56 19.38
CA ARG A 198 -28.75 -17.45 20.40
C ARG A 198 -30.29 -17.40 20.46
N ILE A 199 -30.86 -16.20 20.33
CA ILE A 199 -32.32 -16.00 20.22
C ILE A 199 -32.84 -16.66 18.94
N THR A 200 -32.13 -16.50 17.82
CA THR A 200 -32.50 -17.09 16.53
C THR A 200 -32.47 -18.63 16.58
N SER A 201 -31.46 -19.23 17.21
CA SER A 201 -31.39 -20.69 17.36
C SER A 201 -32.52 -21.23 18.25
N LEU A 202 -32.81 -20.56 19.37
CA LEU A 202 -33.90 -20.94 20.27
C LEU A 202 -35.27 -20.84 19.59
N SER A 203 -35.50 -19.81 18.78
CA SER A 203 -36.73 -19.68 17.98
C SER A 203 -36.87 -20.81 16.96
N SER A 204 -35.77 -21.19 16.30
CA SER A 204 -35.79 -22.27 15.31
C SER A 204 -36.00 -23.67 15.91
N ASP A 205 -35.55 -23.88 17.15
CA ASP A 205 -35.76 -25.13 17.87
C ASP A 205 -37.21 -25.22 18.39
N ALA A 206 -37.78 -24.10 18.87
CA ALA A 206 -39.18 -24.01 19.25
C ALA A 206 -40.14 -24.25 18.07
N GLU A 207 -39.85 -23.71 16.87
CA GLU A 207 -40.63 -23.99 15.65
C GLU A 207 -40.58 -25.47 15.23
N ARG A 208 -39.42 -26.13 15.39
CA ARG A 208 -39.30 -27.58 15.12
C ARG A 208 -40.11 -28.42 16.11
N ASP A 209 -40.10 -28.06 17.39
CA ASP A 209 -40.86 -28.79 18.41
C ASP A 209 -42.38 -28.64 18.20
N ILE A 210 -42.86 -27.45 17.84
CA ILE A 210 -44.28 -27.21 17.51
C ILE A 210 -44.68 -27.97 16.23
N SER A 211 -43.82 -28.00 15.21
CA SER A 211 -44.10 -28.74 13.97
C SER A 211 -44.16 -30.25 14.19
N ASN A 212 -43.29 -30.80 15.05
CA ASN A 212 -43.29 -32.21 15.41
C ASN A 212 -44.51 -32.59 16.25
N GLU A 213 -44.97 -31.72 17.16
CA GLU A 213 -46.17 -31.96 17.95
C GLU A 213 -47.46 -31.91 17.11
N CYS A 214 -47.53 -31.01 16.11
CA CYS A 214 -48.65 -30.93 15.17
C CYS A 214 -48.76 -32.18 14.28
N GLN A 215 -47.63 -32.72 13.81
CA GLN A 215 -47.60 -33.96 13.03
C GLN A 215 -48.01 -35.20 13.83
N THR A 216 -47.75 -35.19 15.14
CA THR A 216 -48.14 -36.28 16.04
C THR A 216 -49.64 -36.25 16.35
N ARG A 217 -50.28 -35.07 16.40
CA ARG A 217 -51.74 -34.94 16.64
C ARG A 217 -52.61 -35.22 15.41
N ILE A 218 -52.10 -35.05 14.18
CA ILE A 218 -52.84 -35.45 12.95
C ILE A 218 -52.86 -36.98 12.78
N GLY A 219 -51.96 -37.73 13.44
CA GLY A 219 -51.91 -39.19 13.40
C GLY A 219 -53.00 -39.90 14.21
N THR A 220 -53.75 -39.19 15.06
CA THR A 220 -54.73 -39.79 15.98
C THR A 220 -56.04 -39.00 15.98
N GLY A 221 -56.86 -39.18 14.94
CA GLY A 221 -58.28 -38.83 15.01
C GLY A 221 -58.92 -38.40 13.70
N LEU A 222 -59.35 -39.36 12.87
CA LEU A 222 -60.70 -39.35 12.29
C LEU A 222 -61.06 -40.79 11.82
N GLN A 223 -62.26 -41.22 12.23
CA GLN A 223 -62.75 -42.61 12.30
C GLN A 223 -63.34 -43.15 11.00
N ASP A 224 -63.53 -44.48 11.00
CA ASP A 224 -64.39 -45.27 10.13
C ASP A 224 -65.62 -44.53 9.57
N THR A 225 -65.74 -44.49 8.24
CA THR A 225 -67.02 -44.76 7.55
C THR A 225 -66.77 -45.17 6.11
N LYS A 226 -67.33 -46.33 5.74
CA LYS A 226 -67.29 -46.94 4.41
C LYS A 226 -68.12 -46.13 3.41
N ILE A 227 -67.52 -45.72 2.28
CA ILE A 227 -68.20 -45.63 0.98
C ILE A 227 -67.27 -46.24 -0.08
N ALA A 228 -67.85 -47.13 -0.89
CA ALA A 228 -67.19 -47.94 -1.90
C ALA A 228 -66.86 -47.17 -3.18
N GLY A 229 -65.80 -47.59 -3.87
CA GLY A 229 -65.64 -47.41 -5.32
C GLY A 229 -64.29 -46.88 -5.76
N MET A 230 -63.62 -47.66 -6.62
CA MET A 230 -62.47 -47.33 -7.49
C MET A 230 -61.03 -47.41 -6.93
N LYS A 231 -60.24 -48.28 -7.57
CA LYS A 231 -58.76 -48.38 -7.58
C LYS A 231 -58.30 -48.19 -9.05
N PRO A 232 -57.00 -48.10 -9.36
CA PRO A 232 -55.89 -47.37 -8.71
C PRO A 232 -55.02 -46.58 -9.72
N GLY A 233 -54.11 -45.69 -9.28
CA GLY A 233 -53.06 -45.21 -10.18
C GLY A 233 -52.18 -44.03 -9.72
N TYR A 234 -50.99 -44.38 -9.25
CA TYR A 234 -49.71 -43.67 -9.37
C TYR A 234 -49.41 -42.37 -8.59
N ARG A 235 -48.21 -42.39 -8.02
CA ARG A 235 -47.53 -41.40 -7.16
C ARG A 235 -46.62 -40.54 -8.04
N GLN A 236 -46.70 -39.20 -8.01
CA GLN A 236 -45.50 -38.37 -8.17
C GLN A 236 -45.66 -36.93 -7.66
N THR A 237 -44.56 -36.46 -7.08
CA THR A 237 -44.28 -35.22 -6.37
C THR A 237 -44.13 -33.96 -7.24
N CYS A 238 -44.50 -32.80 -6.69
CA CYS A 238 -43.94 -31.47 -7.01
C CYS A 238 -44.14 -30.62 -5.74
N GLY A 239 -43.17 -29.93 -5.13
CA GLY A 239 -42.10 -29.14 -5.73
C GLY A 239 -42.71 -27.87 -6.32
N ILE A 240 -42.44 -26.69 -5.75
CA ILE A 240 -42.10 -25.46 -6.50
C ILE A 240 -41.89 -24.27 -5.55
N ARG A 241 -40.80 -23.58 -5.87
CA ARG A 241 -40.25 -22.33 -5.35
C ARG A 241 -40.87 -21.13 -6.11
N ALA A 242 -41.14 -20.07 -5.36
CA ALA A 242 -41.27 -18.65 -5.72
C ALA A 242 -41.33 -18.23 -7.22
N SER A 243 -42.33 -17.40 -7.56
CA SER A 243 -42.10 -15.97 -7.82
C SER A 243 -43.36 -15.22 -8.25
N CYS A 244 -43.54 -14.05 -7.61
CA CYS A 244 -43.90 -12.73 -8.14
C CYS A 244 -44.86 -12.59 -9.34
N SER A 245 -45.93 -11.81 -9.14
CA SER A 245 -46.13 -10.44 -9.66
C SER A 245 -47.56 -10.15 -10.16
N THR A 246 -48.07 -8.95 -9.80
CA THR A 246 -49.00 -8.05 -10.53
C THR A 246 -50.40 -8.59 -10.89
N GLU A 247 -51.53 -7.88 -10.87
CA GLU A 247 -51.90 -6.49 -10.64
C GLU A 247 -53.46 -6.45 -10.60
N ASP A 248 -53.99 -5.44 -9.93
CA ASP A 248 -55.17 -4.64 -10.30
C ASP A 248 -56.65 -5.08 -10.12
N LYS A 249 -57.32 -4.19 -9.35
CA LYS A 249 -58.60 -3.48 -9.59
C LYS A 249 -59.90 -4.18 -9.15
N LYS A 250 -60.52 -3.64 -8.08
CA LYS A 250 -61.66 -2.67 -8.04
C LYS A 250 -63.02 -3.40 -8.07
N SER A 251 -64.08 -3.05 -7.34
CA SER A 251 -64.47 -1.85 -6.58
C SER A 251 -65.81 -2.12 -5.87
N SER A 252 -66.11 -1.28 -4.85
CA SER A 252 -67.44 -0.75 -4.46
C SER A 252 -68.23 -1.56 -3.42
N THR A 253 -68.88 -0.99 -2.39
CA THR A 253 -69.24 0.40 -2.02
C THR A 253 -69.71 0.43 -0.54
N LEU A 254 -69.39 1.54 0.18
CA LEU A 254 -70.21 2.38 1.11
C LEU A 254 -71.35 1.72 1.94
N ASP A 255 -71.53 1.92 3.26
CA ASP A 255 -71.73 3.21 3.96
C ASP A 255 -71.71 3.09 5.52
N ARG A 256 -71.30 4.21 6.16
CA ARG A 256 -71.72 4.85 7.44
C ARG A 256 -71.69 4.18 8.84
N GLU A 257 -70.82 4.79 9.65
CA GLU A 257 -71.05 5.47 10.95
C GLU A 257 -71.64 4.74 12.20
N LYS A 258 -70.72 4.56 13.18
CA LYS A 258 -70.78 4.96 14.62
C LYS A 258 -71.95 4.48 15.50
N GLN A 259 -71.66 3.57 16.44
CA GLN A 259 -71.46 3.82 17.90
C GLN A 259 -71.69 2.54 18.73
N HIS A 260 -70.64 2.05 19.42
CA HIS A 260 -70.60 1.34 20.73
C HIS A 260 -69.30 0.51 20.76
N THR A 261 -68.16 1.02 21.27
CA THR A 261 -67.70 0.85 22.67
C THR A 261 -68.18 -0.42 23.35
N GLY A 262 -67.28 -1.40 23.47
CA GLY A 262 -67.39 -2.55 24.37
C GLY A 262 -67.34 -3.91 23.67
N GLU A 263 -66.18 -4.30 23.12
CA GLU A 263 -65.78 -5.70 22.85
C GLU A 263 -64.45 -5.74 22.08
N LEU A 264 -63.34 -5.42 22.74
CA LEU A 264 -61.99 -5.75 22.24
C LEU A 264 -60.95 -5.96 23.36
N ASP A 265 -61.41 -6.07 24.61
CA ASP A 265 -60.59 -6.47 25.76
C ASP A 265 -60.49 -8.00 25.93
N ASN A 266 -61.24 -8.79 25.14
CA ASN A 266 -61.37 -10.24 25.32
C ASN A 266 -60.35 -11.11 24.55
N ILE A 267 -59.32 -10.53 23.94
CA ILE A 267 -58.25 -11.31 23.25
C ILE A 267 -56.89 -11.14 23.96
N GLU A 268 -56.69 -10.06 24.70
CA GLU A 268 -55.48 -9.87 25.52
C GLU A 268 -55.54 -10.68 26.83
N GLU A 269 -56.74 -11.01 27.32
CA GLU A 269 -56.97 -11.78 28.55
C GLU A 269 -56.88 -13.32 28.35
N ALA A 270 -56.97 -13.81 27.09
CA ALA A 270 -56.84 -15.24 26.76
C ALA A 270 -55.38 -15.71 26.61
N VAL A 271 -54.43 -14.79 26.40
CA VAL A 271 -52.99 -15.11 26.28
C VAL A 271 -52.27 -15.02 27.63
N LEU A 272 -52.80 -14.21 28.56
CA LEU A 272 -52.25 -14.04 29.91
C LEU A 272 -52.64 -15.13 30.92
N SER A 273 -53.53 -16.07 30.55
CA SER A 273 -54.02 -17.15 31.43
C SER A 273 -53.38 -18.53 31.19
N HIS A 274 -52.37 -18.64 30.30
CA HIS A 274 -51.69 -19.92 29.99
C HIS A 274 -50.23 -20.01 30.44
N LEU A 275 -49.75 -19.08 31.26
CA LEU A 275 -48.46 -19.18 31.96
C LEU A 275 -48.67 -19.42 33.46
N GLY A 276 -49.20 -20.60 33.77
CA GLY A 276 -49.20 -21.18 35.12
C GLY A 276 -47.91 -21.96 35.36
N SER A 277 -47.16 -21.55 36.38
CA SER A 277 -45.87 -22.10 36.81
C SER A 277 -45.92 -23.60 37.18
N PRO A 278 -44.88 -24.38 36.85
CA PRO A 278 -44.42 -25.46 37.70
C PRO A 278 -43.20 -25.02 38.50
N SER A 279 -43.28 -25.19 39.83
CA SER A 279 -42.17 -25.04 40.78
C SER A 279 -40.94 -25.83 40.35
N ILE A 280 -39.87 -25.14 39.98
CA ILE A 280 -38.51 -25.68 39.95
C ILE A 280 -37.74 -24.99 41.06
N LYS A 281 -37.27 -25.78 42.03
CA LYS A 281 -36.45 -25.33 43.16
C LYS A 281 -35.18 -24.66 42.64
N ILE A 282 -35.00 -23.39 42.97
CA ILE A 282 -33.76 -22.65 42.76
C ILE A 282 -32.77 -23.11 43.84
N PRO A 283 -31.58 -23.64 43.51
CA PRO A 283 -30.52 -23.77 44.48
C PRO A 283 -29.98 -22.37 44.79
N GLU A 284 -29.95 -22.03 46.07
CA GLU A 284 -29.25 -20.88 46.62
C GLU A 284 -27.75 -21.01 46.27
N LEU A 285 -27.26 -20.16 45.36
CA LEU A 285 -25.86 -20.14 44.96
C LEU A 285 -25.17 -19.00 45.71
N ASP A 286 -24.48 -19.38 46.79
CA ASP A 286 -23.62 -18.50 47.59
C ASP A 286 -22.66 -17.70 46.69
N HIS A 287 -22.71 -16.38 46.83
CA HIS A 287 -21.83 -15.45 46.15
C HIS A 287 -20.47 -15.40 46.86
N HIS A 288 -19.70 -16.49 46.79
CA HIS A 288 -18.26 -16.41 47.07
C HIS A 288 -17.56 -15.77 45.87
N LEU A 289 -17.03 -14.56 46.09
CA LEU A 289 -16.06 -13.86 45.24
C LEU A 289 -14.80 -14.72 45.08
N THR A 290 -14.86 -15.73 44.22
CA THR A 290 -13.67 -16.43 43.74
C THR A 290 -13.16 -15.63 42.55
N GLN A 291 -12.05 -14.92 42.77
CA GLN A 291 -11.21 -14.37 41.70
C GLN A 291 -11.06 -15.43 40.59
N PRO A 292 -11.22 -15.09 39.30
CA PRO A 292 -10.97 -16.08 38.26
C PRO A 292 -9.51 -16.52 38.38
N GLU A 293 -9.29 -17.78 38.77
CA GLU A 293 -7.97 -18.40 38.69
C GLU A 293 -7.44 -18.19 37.26
N PRO A 294 -6.17 -17.78 37.09
CA PRO A 294 -5.59 -17.70 35.75
C PRO A 294 -5.75 -19.07 35.08
N PRO A 295 -6.07 -19.12 33.77
CA PRO A 295 -6.30 -20.37 33.08
C PRO A 295 -5.10 -21.28 33.30
N LYS A 296 -5.32 -22.44 33.96
CA LYS A 296 -4.31 -23.48 34.10
C LYS A 296 -3.88 -23.87 32.69
N ILE A 297 -2.67 -23.47 32.34
CA ILE A 297 -2.02 -23.78 31.07
C ILE A 297 -1.95 -25.31 31.00
N LYS A 298 -2.86 -25.92 30.24
CA LYS A 298 -2.66 -27.28 29.74
C LYS A 298 -1.39 -27.22 28.91
N GLY A 299 -0.33 -27.86 29.41
CA GLY A 299 0.96 -27.96 28.75
C GLY A 299 0.84 -28.74 27.46
N ASN A 300 0.38 -28.08 26.40
CA ASN A 300 0.62 -28.54 25.05
C ASN A 300 2.04 -28.11 24.69
N GLY A 301 2.83 -29.05 24.15
CA GLY A 301 4.16 -28.81 23.64
C GLY A 301 4.15 -27.81 22.50
N GLU A 302 4.02 -26.53 22.82
CA GLU A 302 4.40 -25.44 21.93
C GLU A 302 5.89 -25.62 21.62
N SER A 303 6.21 -25.99 20.38
CA SER A 303 7.59 -26.08 19.90
C SER A 303 8.35 -24.82 20.32
N CYS A 304 9.60 -24.95 20.78
CA CYS A 304 10.45 -23.83 21.18
C CYS A 304 10.44 -22.68 20.14
N ILE A 305 10.30 -23.03 18.86
CA ILE A 305 10.15 -22.09 17.73
C ILE A 305 8.86 -21.25 17.84
N SER A 306 7.74 -21.84 18.24
CA SER A 306 6.47 -21.12 18.43
C SER A 306 6.52 -20.15 19.61
N THR A 307 7.19 -20.53 20.70
CA THR A 307 7.45 -19.65 21.85
C THR A 307 8.33 -18.47 21.45
N ILE A 308 9.41 -18.73 20.69
CA ILE A 308 10.32 -17.69 20.18
C ILE A 308 9.58 -16.76 19.19
N LYS A 309 8.79 -17.31 18.27
CA LYS A 309 7.99 -16.54 17.30
C LYS A 309 6.95 -15.65 17.97
N ARG A 310 6.39 -16.06 19.11
CA ARG A 310 5.46 -15.22 19.89
C ARG A 310 6.20 -14.17 20.72
N TRP A 311 7.30 -14.56 21.34
CA TRP A 311 8.05 -13.71 22.26
C TRP A 311 8.82 -12.58 21.56
N LEU A 312 9.35 -12.81 20.36
CA LEU A 312 10.15 -11.82 19.61
C LEU A 312 9.35 -10.55 19.27
N PRO A 313 8.19 -10.62 18.58
CA PRO A 313 7.38 -9.45 18.27
C PRO A 313 6.84 -8.72 19.51
N GLU A 314 6.57 -9.47 20.59
CA GLU A 314 6.07 -8.90 21.85
C GLU A 314 7.15 -8.16 22.63
N SER A 315 8.43 -8.52 22.44
CA SER A 315 9.57 -7.93 23.17
C SER A 315 10.35 -6.91 22.36
N PHE A 316 10.37 -7.06 21.04
CA PHE A 316 11.13 -6.25 20.09
C PHE A 316 10.22 -5.68 19.01
N LEU A 317 9.16 -4.99 19.42
CA LEU A 317 8.11 -4.52 18.51
C LEU A 317 8.69 -3.65 17.38
N THR A 318 9.50 -2.65 17.72
CA THR A 318 10.11 -1.72 16.76
C THR A 318 11.07 -2.44 15.81
N THR A 319 12.00 -3.24 16.36
CA THR A 319 12.97 -3.98 15.55
C THR A 319 12.30 -4.98 14.62
N MET A 320 11.32 -5.75 15.11
CA MET A 320 10.60 -6.74 14.28
C MET A 320 9.74 -6.05 13.22
N PHE A 321 9.15 -4.91 13.54
CA PHE A 321 8.40 -4.10 12.59
C PHE A 321 9.29 -3.53 11.47
N ILE A 322 10.48 -3.03 11.80
CA ILE A 322 11.45 -2.56 10.80
C ILE A 322 11.96 -3.72 9.96
N LEU A 323 12.35 -4.83 10.61
CA LEU A 323 12.86 -6.03 9.97
C LEU A 323 11.84 -6.56 8.96
N ALA A 324 10.57 -6.70 9.35
CA ALA A 324 9.49 -7.12 8.47
C ALA A 324 9.23 -6.18 7.27
N ARG A 325 9.70 -4.93 7.32
CA ARG A 325 9.55 -3.92 6.27
C ARG A 325 10.79 -3.74 5.39
N LEU A 326 11.90 -4.42 5.71
CA LEU A 326 13.08 -4.38 4.86
C LEU A 326 12.76 -4.98 3.48
N PRO A 327 13.34 -4.44 2.41
CA PRO A 327 13.01 -4.85 1.05
C PRO A 327 13.75 -6.14 0.66
N TYR A 328 13.48 -7.23 1.38
CA TYR A 328 14.13 -8.53 1.14
C TYR A 328 13.94 -9.06 -0.27
N THR A 329 12.84 -8.68 -0.92
CA THR A 329 12.50 -9.04 -2.29
C THR A 329 13.42 -8.39 -3.33
N VAL A 330 14.12 -7.30 -3.00
CA VAL A 330 15.02 -6.59 -3.94
C VAL A 330 16.26 -7.41 -4.25
N VAL A 331 16.84 -8.10 -3.27
CA VAL A 331 18.09 -8.86 -3.45
C VAL A 331 17.94 -10.02 -4.43
N PRO A 332 17.01 -10.98 -4.26
CA PRO A 332 16.81 -12.07 -5.21
C PRO A 332 16.27 -11.59 -6.56
N PHE A 333 15.71 -10.38 -6.64
CA PHE A 333 15.29 -9.76 -7.90
C PHE A 333 16.46 -9.10 -8.66
N ALA A 334 17.35 -8.40 -7.96
CA ALA A 334 18.46 -7.67 -8.57
C ALA A 334 19.54 -8.62 -9.10
N ILE A 335 19.84 -9.73 -8.40
CA ILE A 335 20.90 -10.68 -8.80
C ILE A 335 20.67 -11.20 -10.24
N PRO A 336 19.49 -11.74 -10.61
CA PRO A 336 19.20 -12.14 -11.99
C PRO A 336 19.34 -11.01 -13.01
N MET A 337 18.99 -9.77 -12.67
CA MET A 337 19.16 -8.62 -13.57
C MET A 337 20.64 -8.34 -13.87
N PHE A 338 21.51 -8.43 -12.86
CA PHE A 338 22.96 -8.32 -13.07
C PHE A 338 23.50 -9.47 -13.94
N VAL A 339 23.04 -10.70 -13.69
CA VAL A 339 23.42 -11.87 -14.51
C VAL A 339 22.95 -11.70 -15.96
N LEU A 340 21.72 -11.23 -16.19
CA LEU A 340 21.18 -10.99 -17.52
C LEU A 340 22.01 -9.95 -18.27
N VAL A 341 22.33 -8.82 -17.64
CA VAL A 341 23.16 -7.79 -18.29
C VAL A 341 24.57 -8.31 -18.55
N GLN A 342 25.14 -9.10 -17.63
CA GLN A 342 26.45 -9.73 -17.85
C GLN A 342 26.44 -10.67 -19.06
N ALA A 343 25.37 -11.46 -19.24
CA ALA A 343 25.19 -12.29 -20.42
C ALA A 343 25.09 -11.45 -21.72
N LEU A 344 24.40 -10.30 -21.68
CA LEU A 344 24.34 -9.37 -22.81
C LEU A 344 25.71 -8.77 -23.16
N VAL A 345 26.53 -8.48 -22.16
CA VAL A 345 27.92 -8.02 -22.36
C VAL A 345 28.74 -9.10 -23.05
N GLU A 346 28.70 -10.34 -22.55
CA GLU A 346 29.47 -11.47 -23.10
C GLU A 346 29.06 -11.82 -24.54
N LYS A 347 27.78 -11.68 -24.88
CA LYS A 347 27.27 -11.90 -26.24
C LYS A 347 27.50 -10.71 -27.18
N GLY A 348 28.07 -9.61 -26.69
CA GLY A 348 28.39 -8.42 -27.49
C GLY A 348 27.21 -7.47 -27.76
N TRP A 349 26.03 -7.72 -27.19
CA TRP A 349 24.85 -6.84 -27.36
C TRP A 349 25.12 -5.42 -26.86
N VAL A 350 25.81 -5.29 -25.72
CA VAL A 350 26.14 -3.97 -25.17
C VAL A 350 27.06 -3.18 -26.10
N VAL A 351 27.99 -3.86 -26.80
CA VAL A 351 28.86 -3.20 -27.78
C VAL A 351 28.05 -2.70 -28.97
N LEU A 352 27.11 -3.51 -29.47
CA LEU A 352 26.22 -3.10 -30.55
C LEU A 352 25.36 -1.89 -30.17
N LEU A 353 24.75 -1.93 -28.98
CA LEU A 353 23.97 -0.81 -28.46
C LEU A 353 24.82 0.45 -28.28
N ALA A 354 26.04 0.33 -27.78
CA ALA A 354 26.95 1.45 -27.61
C ALA A 354 27.42 2.05 -28.96
N ARG A 355 27.58 1.22 -30.01
CA ARG A 355 27.84 1.72 -31.37
C ARG A 355 26.64 2.48 -31.93
N GLY A 356 25.43 1.93 -31.79
CA GLY A 356 24.20 2.61 -32.18
C GLY A 356 24.02 3.93 -31.43
N TRP A 357 24.32 3.94 -30.13
CA TRP A 357 24.35 5.15 -29.31
C TRP A 357 25.36 6.18 -29.81
N SER A 358 26.58 5.77 -30.18
CA SER A 358 27.58 6.69 -30.73
C SER A 358 27.08 7.37 -32.01
N ILE A 359 26.52 6.60 -32.95
CA ILE A 359 25.96 7.14 -34.20
C ILE A 359 24.82 8.14 -33.92
N TRP A 360 23.95 7.82 -32.96
CA TRP A 360 22.88 8.73 -32.54
C TRP A 360 23.43 10.05 -32.00
N VAL A 361 24.41 9.98 -31.09
CA VAL A 361 24.99 11.16 -30.45
C VAL A 361 25.75 12.02 -31.45
N VAL A 362 26.51 11.44 -32.38
CA VAL A 362 27.20 12.19 -33.44
C VAL A 362 26.22 12.98 -34.30
N LYS A 363 25.05 12.41 -34.61
CA LYS A 363 24.03 13.08 -35.43
C LYS A 363 23.23 14.15 -34.68
N THR A 364 23.03 13.97 -33.38
CA THR A 364 22.07 14.77 -32.61
C THR A 364 22.71 15.71 -31.59
N GLY A 365 24.02 15.55 -31.34
CA GLY A 365 24.79 16.35 -30.39
C GLY A 365 24.34 16.18 -28.94
N THR A 366 24.74 17.13 -28.09
CA THR A 366 24.46 17.13 -26.65
C THR A 366 22.96 17.10 -26.34
N VAL A 367 22.15 17.84 -27.10
CA VAL A 367 20.69 17.90 -26.89
C VAL A 367 20.05 16.53 -27.15
N GLY A 368 20.42 15.86 -28.25
CA GLY A 368 19.90 14.53 -28.53
C GLY A 368 20.50 13.43 -27.66
N ALA A 369 21.70 13.62 -27.11
CA ALA A 369 22.24 12.73 -26.07
C ALA A 369 21.40 12.82 -24.78
N ILE A 370 21.03 14.03 -24.34
CA ILE A 370 20.19 14.23 -23.15
C ILE A 370 18.77 13.71 -23.40
N GLY A 371 18.11 14.17 -24.47
CA GLY A 371 16.75 13.76 -24.79
C GLY A 371 16.63 12.27 -25.13
N GLY A 372 17.57 11.74 -25.91
CA GLY A 372 17.61 10.33 -26.28
C GLY A 372 17.85 9.41 -25.09
N MET A 373 18.78 9.77 -24.19
CA MET A 373 19.04 8.97 -22.99
C MET A 373 17.85 9.03 -22.03
N GLY A 374 17.25 10.20 -21.83
CA GLY A 374 16.04 10.34 -21.04
C GLY A 374 14.90 9.48 -21.57
N PHE A 375 14.65 9.53 -22.88
CA PHE A 375 13.62 8.72 -23.55
C PHE A 375 13.89 7.21 -23.43
N LEU A 376 15.10 6.76 -23.77
CA LEU A 376 15.47 5.34 -23.67
C LEU A 376 15.34 4.82 -22.24
N SER A 377 15.73 5.64 -21.26
CA SER A 377 15.62 5.28 -19.85
C SER A 377 14.17 5.08 -19.41
N VAL A 378 13.26 5.96 -19.81
CA VAL A 378 11.82 5.82 -19.51
C VAL A 378 11.24 4.58 -20.17
N ILE A 379 11.49 4.38 -21.46
CA ILE A 379 10.97 3.22 -22.19
C ILE A 379 11.52 1.93 -21.60
N LEU A 380 12.85 1.81 -21.46
CA LEU A 380 13.47 0.59 -20.94
C LEU A 380 13.10 0.32 -19.49
N SER A 381 12.77 1.32 -18.67
CA SER A 381 12.27 1.05 -17.31
C SER A 381 11.04 0.13 -17.32
N ASN A 382 10.21 0.19 -18.37
CA ASN A 382 9.01 -0.64 -18.52
C ASN A 382 9.29 -2.04 -19.09
N PHE A 383 10.35 -2.21 -19.89
CA PHE A 383 10.58 -3.43 -20.69
C PHE A 383 11.83 -4.21 -20.27
N ALA A 384 12.86 -3.56 -19.73
CA ALA A 384 14.08 -4.18 -19.23
C ALA A 384 13.93 -4.67 -17.79
N GLY A 385 12.78 -5.31 -17.50
CA GLY A 385 12.44 -5.84 -16.18
C GLY A 385 11.91 -4.80 -15.20
N THR A 386 12.70 -3.77 -14.87
CA THR A 386 12.34 -2.60 -14.05
C THR A 386 13.30 -1.45 -14.37
N ASN A 387 13.10 -0.29 -13.74
CA ASN A 387 14.08 0.79 -13.69
C ASN A 387 15.49 0.34 -13.22
N ILE A 388 15.61 -0.69 -12.38
CA ILE A 388 16.92 -1.26 -11.99
C ILE A 388 17.60 -1.91 -13.20
N GLY A 389 16.90 -2.78 -13.93
CA GLY A 389 17.47 -3.46 -15.10
C GLY A 389 17.83 -2.48 -16.22
N ALA A 390 16.98 -1.49 -16.48
CA ALA A 390 17.26 -0.39 -17.40
C ALA A 390 18.53 0.38 -17.00
N THR A 391 18.67 0.72 -15.71
CA THR A 391 19.84 1.43 -15.18
C THR A 391 21.12 0.63 -15.41
N VAL A 392 21.14 -0.66 -15.04
CA VAL A 392 22.34 -1.50 -15.19
C VAL A 392 22.73 -1.62 -16.66
N LEU A 393 21.76 -1.88 -17.55
CA LEU A 393 22.01 -1.98 -18.99
C LEU A 393 22.56 -0.67 -19.58
N LEU A 394 21.90 0.46 -19.33
CA LEU A 394 22.30 1.75 -19.90
C LEU A 394 23.61 2.27 -19.32
N CYS A 395 23.90 2.00 -18.04
CA CYS A 395 25.22 2.25 -17.46
C CYS A 395 26.31 1.49 -18.22
N ARG A 396 26.10 0.21 -18.52
CA ARG A 396 27.06 -0.59 -19.31
C ARG A 396 27.21 -0.05 -20.74
N VAL A 397 26.13 0.37 -21.37
CA VAL A 397 26.17 1.00 -22.71
C VAL A 397 27.01 2.27 -22.68
N LEU A 398 26.78 3.18 -21.71
CA LEU A 398 27.57 4.40 -21.56
C LEU A 398 29.06 4.12 -21.23
N GLN A 399 29.35 3.18 -20.33
CA GLN A 399 30.73 2.76 -20.03
C GLN A 399 31.45 2.21 -21.27
N THR A 400 30.78 1.38 -22.06
CA THR A 400 31.34 0.85 -23.31
C THR A 400 31.50 1.95 -24.35
N TRP A 401 30.56 2.89 -24.43
CA TRP A 401 30.66 4.06 -25.31
C TRP A 401 31.87 4.94 -24.98
N GLN A 402 32.13 5.18 -23.70
CA GLN A 402 33.33 5.90 -23.24
C GLN A 402 34.61 5.18 -23.62
N LYS A 403 34.66 3.85 -23.44
CA LYS A 403 35.82 3.03 -23.80
C LYS A 403 36.12 3.04 -25.30
N MET A 404 35.11 3.24 -26.15
CA MET A 404 35.29 3.32 -27.59
C MET A 404 35.83 4.68 -28.06
N HIS A 405 35.73 5.73 -27.23
CA HIS A 405 36.21 7.08 -27.55
C HIS A 405 37.09 7.61 -26.40
N PRO A 406 38.20 6.93 -26.07
CA PRO A 406 39.09 7.41 -25.01
C PRO A 406 39.63 8.79 -25.39
N SER A 407 39.66 9.69 -24.39
CA SER A 407 40.16 11.06 -24.52
C SER A 407 41.61 11.08 -25.00
N SER A 408 41.84 11.15 -26.31
CA SER A 408 43.18 11.34 -26.86
C SER A 408 43.57 12.81 -26.70
N VAL A 409 44.32 13.08 -25.63
CA VAL A 409 45.21 14.24 -25.52
C VAL A 409 46.33 14.05 -26.55
N SER A 410 46.06 14.41 -27.78
CA SER A 410 47.07 14.61 -28.82
C SER A 410 46.66 15.86 -29.57
N LEU A 411 47.61 16.77 -29.74
CA LEU A 411 47.54 18.18 -30.17
C LEU A 411 46.92 18.44 -31.56
N ASP A 412 46.08 17.55 -32.06
CA ASP A 412 45.37 17.72 -33.31
C ASP A 412 43.91 17.30 -33.13
N GLN A 413 43.00 18.17 -33.58
CA GLN A 413 41.56 18.06 -33.41
C GLN A 413 41.05 16.74 -34.01
N SER A 414 40.93 15.69 -33.19
CA SER A 414 40.28 14.45 -33.58
C SER A 414 38.75 14.65 -33.39
N PRO A 415 37.94 14.57 -34.46
CA PRO A 415 36.49 14.81 -34.41
C PRO A 415 35.70 13.77 -33.59
N ASP A 416 36.36 12.76 -33.03
CA ASP A 416 35.75 11.60 -32.36
C ASP A 416 35.78 11.65 -30.82
N SER A 417 36.27 12.74 -30.20
CA SER A 417 36.27 12.85 -28.73
C SER A 417 34.91 13.27 -28.17
N ILE A 418 34.43 12.56 -27.14
CA ILE A 418 33.15 12.88 -26.50
C ILE A 418 33.34 14.15 -25.65
N SER A 419 32.64 15.23 -26.00
CA SER A 419 32.62 16.45 -25.17
C SER A 419 32.10 16.15 -23.75
N ASP A 420 32.73 16.75 -22.76
CA ASP A 420 32.30 16.71 -21.34
C ASP A 420 30.82 17.01 -21.17
N ARG A 421 30.29 17.97 -21.94
CA ARG A 421 28.86 18.33 -21.94
C ARG A 421 27.99 17.14 -22.33
N THR A 422 28.34 16.48 -23.43
CA THR A 422 27.60 15.35 -23.96
C THR A 422 27.69 14.13 -23.05
N TRP A 423 28.88 13.85 -22.49
CA TRP A 423 29.08 12.75 -21.56
C TRP A 423 28.24 12.92 -20.29
N TRP A 424 28.42 14.06 -19.59
CA TRP A 424 27.73 14.30 -18.33
C TRP A 424 26.23 14.57 -18.52
N GLY A 425 25.85 15.19 -19.64
CA GLY A 425 24.46 15.33 -20.05
C GLY A 425 23.78 13.96 -20.19
N ALA A 426 24.42 13.00 -20.87
CA ALA A 426 23.87 11.65 -20.98
C ALA A 426 23.79 10.93 -19.62
N VAL A 427 24.82 11.03 -18.77
CA VAL A 427 24.84 10.39 -17.44
C VAL A 427 23.74 10.93 -16.52
N TYR A 428 23.55 12.24 -16.46
CA TYR A 428 22.49 12.83 -15.63
C TYR A 428 21.10 12.67 -16.25
N ALA A 429 20.99 12.62 -17.58
CA ALA A 429 19.74 12.28 -18.26
C ALA A 429 19.32 10.84 -18.00
N LEU A 430 20.27 9.90 -17.90
CA LEU A 430 20.03 8.54 -17.43
C LEU A 430 19.45 8.57 -16.01
N ALA A 431 20.05 9.33 -15.09
CA ALA A 431 19.57 9.46 -13.72
C ALA A 431 18.13 10.00 -13.64
N LEU A 432 17.82 11.09 -14.36
CA LEU A 432 16.45 11.60 -14.47
C LEU A 432 15.51 10.55 -15.05
N GLY A 433 15.88 9.96 -16.19
CA GLY A 433 15.01 9.06 -16.95
C GLY A 433 14.67 7.76 -16.24
N VAL A 434 15.59 7.14 -15.48
CA VAL A 434 15.30 5.88 -14.75
C VAL A 434 14.48 6.11 -13.48
N ASN A 435 14.60 7.29 -12.86
CA ASN A 435 13.75 7.66 -11.72
C ASN A 435 12.37 8.08 -12.20
N TYR A 436 12.28 8.91 -13.23
CA TYR A 436 10.99 9.36 -13.73
C TYR A 436 10.26 8.22 -14.46
N GLY A 437 11.01 7.39 -15.18
CA GLY A 437 10.52 6.16 -15.80
C GLY A 437 9.88 5.18 -14.82
N ALA A 438 10.25 5.24 -13.53
CA ALA A 438 9.71 4.37 -12.49
C ALA A 438 8.19 4.44 -12.34
N PHE A 439 7.58 5.60 -12.64
CA PHE A 439 6.13 5.83 -12.54
C PHE A 439 5.42 5.99 -13.89
N SER A 440 6.04 5.55 -14.98
CA SER A 440 5.58 5.84 -16.34
C SER A 440 4.38 4.99 -16.81
N ILE A 441 4.58 3.97 -17.64
CA ILE A 441 3.50 3.29 -18.39
C ILE A 441 2.93 2.10 -17.61
N SER A 442 3.78 1.35 -16.89
CA SER A 442 3.41 0.11 -16.21
C SER A 442 3.80 0.11 -14.75
N PHE A 443 3.04 -0.61 -13.92
CA PHE A 443 3.42 -0.91 -12.53
C PHE A 443 4.75 -1.65 -12.44
N GLY A 444 5.07 -2.46 -13.45
CA GLY A 444 6.34 -3.18 -13.54
C GLY A 444 7.54 -2.27 -13.84
N ALA A 445 7.32 -0.98 -14.12
CA ALA A 445 8.41 -0.05 -14.37
C ALA A 445 9.32 0.16 -13.14
N SER A 446 8.82 -0.14 -11.94
CA SER A 446 9.62 -0.13 -10.71
C SER A 446 9.08 -1.11 -9.68
N LEU A 447 9.95 -1.60 -8.79
CA LEU A 447 9.53 -2.41 -7.65
C LEU A 447 8.57 -1.63 -6.73
N ALA A 448 8.79 -0.32 -6.59
CA ALA A 448 7.88 0.55 -5.86
C ALA A 448 6.47 0.56 -6.50
N GLY A 449 6.37 0.49 -7.83
CA GLY A 449 5.09 0.40 -8.54
C GLY A 449 4.35 -0.91 -8.29
N LEU A 450 5.08 -2.04 -8.18
CA LEU A 450 4.51 -3.33 -7.81
C LEU A 450 3.99 -3.33 -6.38
N SER A 451 4.79 -2.86 -5.42
CA SER A 451 4.36 -2.71 -4.02
C SER A 451 3.18 -1.75 -3.87
N TRP A 452 3.18 -0.65 -4.63
CA TRP A 452 2.07 0.31 -4.66
C TRP A 452 0.76 -0.35 -5.12
N ARG A 453 0.80 -1.16 -6.18
CA ARG A 453 -0.37 -1.90 -6.66
C ARG A 453 -0.89 -2.90 -5.61
N GLU A 454 0.00 -3.62 -4.94
CA GLU A 454 -0.37 -4.57 -3.89
C GLU A 454 -0.99 -3.87 -2.68
N ASP A 455 -0.42 -2.74 -2.26
CA ASP A 455 -0.93 -1.96 -1.13
C ASP A 455 -2.30 -1.32 -1.42
N LEU A 456 -2.53 -0.88 -2.66
CA LEU A 456 -3.86 -0.43 -3.07
C LEU A 456 -4.88 -1.56 -3.07
N ALA A 457 -4.50 -2.75 -3.58
CA ALA A 457 -5.37 -3.91 -3.57
C ALA A 457 -5.78 -4.32 -2.15
N LYS A 458 -4.87 -4.23 -1.18
CA LYS A 458 -5.18 -4.46 0.26
C LYS A 458 -6.20 -3.46 0.82
N ASN A 459 -6.24 -2.24 0.29
CA ASN A 459 -7.20 -1.20 0.69
C ASN A 459 -8.46 -1.18 -0.21
N HIS A 460 -8.75 -2.28 -0.90
CA HIS A 460 -9.88 -2.43 -1.83
C HIS A 460 -9.89 -1.47 -3.03
N LEU A 461 -8.77 -0.78 -3.30
CA LEU A 461 -8.60 0.10 -4.46
C LEU A 461 -7.91 -0.65 -5.58
N HIS A 462 -8.66 -1.01 -6.62
CA HIS A 462 -8.11 -1.67 -7.81
C HIS A 462 -7.92 -0.67 -8.95
N VAL A 463 -6.66 -0.51 -9.40
CA VAL A 463 -6.31 0.35 -10.54
C VAL A 463 -5.86 -0.55 -11.71
N ARG A 464 -6.50 -0.40 -12.87
CA ARG A 464 -6.11 -1.16 -14.07
C ARG A 464 -4.85 -0.54 -14.71
N GLY A 465 -4.04 -1.36 -15.38
CA GLY A 465 -2.81 -0.91 -16.04
C GLY A 465 -3.04 0.20 -17.07
N TYR A 466 -4.11 0.11 -17.87
CA TYR A 466 -4.48 1.18 -18.81
C TYR A 466 -4.84 2.49 -18.12
N GLU A 467 -5.57 2.44 -16.99
CA GLU A 467 -5.93 3.65 -16.23
C GLU A 467 -4.68 4.31 -15.67
N PHE A 468 -3.76 3.51 -15.15
CA PHE A 468 -2.46 3.97 -14.66
C PHE A 468 -1.66 4.63 -15.78
N ALA A 469 -1.51 3.96 -16.93
CA ALA A 469 -0.80 4.51 -18.08
C ALA A 469 -1.44 5.83 -18.56
N LYS A 470 -2.77 5.89 -18.66
CA LYS A 470 -3.49 7.07 -19.13
C LYS A 470 -3.24 8.30 -18.24
N VAL A 471 -3.18 8.11 -16.93
CA VAL A 471 -2.91 9.20 -15.98
C VAL A 471 -1.43 9.59 -16.00
N ASN A 472 -0.52 8.62 -16.04
CA ASN A 472 0.91 8.91 -15.90
C ASN A 472 1.59 9.34 -17.19
N LEU A 473 1.09 8.96 -18.37
CA LEU A 473 1.65 9.35 -19.67
C LEU A 473 1.80 10.89 -19.85
N PRO A 474 0.77 11.71 -19.58
CA PRO A 474 0.93 13.17 -19.66
C PRO A 474 1.86 13.72 -18.57
N ILE A 475 1.91 13.09 -17.39
CA ILE A 475 2.79 13.50 -16.29
C ILE A 475 4.24 13.26 -16.66
N ILE A 476 4.57 12.06 -17.15
CA ILE A 476 5.94 11.71 -17.54
C ILE A 476 6.40 12.52 -18.76
N ALA A 477 5.52 12.77 -19.73
CA ALA A 477 5.83 13.59 -20.90
C ALA A 477 6.21 15.02 -20.49
N ALA A 478 5.41 15.66 -19.63
CA ALA A 478 5.72 16.99 -19.11
C ALA A 478 6.99 16.98 -18.26
N ALA A 479 7.11 16.03 -17.32
CA ALA A 479 8.24 15.94 -16.41
C ALA A 479 9.59 15.72 -17.14
N MET A 480 9.63 14.81 -18.11
CA MET A 480 10.83 14.56 -18.91
C MET A 480 11.17 15.72 -19.82
N SER A 481 10.17 16.38 -20.42
CA SER A 481 10.42 17.54 -21.27
C SER A 481 11.07 18.68 -20.49
N VAL A 482 10.54 19.01 -19.30
CA VAL A 482 11.11 20.04 -18.43
C VAL A 482 12.47 19.61 -17.88
N GLY A 483 12.58 18.40 -17.34
CA GLY A 483 13.82 17.89 -16.76
C GLY A 483 14.97 17.85 -17.76
N CYS A 484 14.72 17.35 -18.98
CA CYS A 484 15.74 17.34 -20.04
C CYS A 484 16.07 18.76 -20.53
N ALA A 485 15.10 19.65 -20.70
CA ALA A 485 15.34 21.02 -21.14
C ALA A 485 16.20 21.81 -20.13
N VAL A 486 15.90 21.67 -18.84
CA VAL A 486 16.68 22.31 -17.76
C VAL A 486 18.07 21.70 -17.67
N LEU A 487 18.19 20.38 -17.80
CA LEU A 487 19.50 19.72 -17.82
C LEU A 487 20.35 20.17 -19.02
N VAL A 488 19.75 20.35 -20.20
CA VAL A 488 20.41 20.94 -21.36
C VAL A 488 20.95 22.32 -20.97
N GLY A 489 20.09 23.24 -20.52
CA GLY A 489 20.51 24.59 -20.13
C GLY A 489 21.64 24.58 -19.09
N GLN A 490 21.52 23.76 -18.06
CA GLN A 490 22.53 23.62 -17.02
C GLN A 490 23.88 23.14 -17.55
N VAL A 491 23.89 22.11 -18.40
CA VAL A 491 25.13 21.54 -18.93
C VAL A 491 25.83 22.53 -19.86
N TYR A 492 25.10 23.35 -20.62
CA TYR A 492 25.68 24.41 -21.46
C TYR A 492 26.27 25.58 -20.66
N ILE A 493 25.77 25.80 -19.44
CA ILE A 493 26.27 26.87 -18.55
C ILE A 493 27.47 26.40 -17.72
N THR A 494 27.44 25.16 -17.24
CA THR A 494 28.39 24.67 -16.21
C THR A 494 29.60 23.92 -16.78
N ARG A 495 29.57 23.55 -18.06
CA ARG A 495 30.61 22.80 -18.79
C ARG A 495 30.69 23.36 -20.19
#